data_AF-A0A3M1P9U3-F1
#
_entry.id   AF-A0A3M1P9U3-F1
#
_cell.length_a   1.000
_cell.length_b   1.000
_cell.length_c   1.000
_cell.angle_alpha   90.00
_cell.angle_beta   90.00
_cell.angle_gamma   90.00
#
_symmetry.space_group_name_H-M   'P 1'
#
loop_
_entity.id
_entity.type
_entity.pdbx_description
1 polymer ?
#
loop_
_entity_poly.entity_id
_entity_poly.type
_entity_poly.pdbx_seq_one_letter_code
_entity_poly.pdbx_strand_id
1 'polypeptide(L)'
;MEKEIDIHEPILTIGTVAKMLDIAVQTVRLYEQEGLVLPYRTESGRRMFSMHEVERLRCVRKMITENGLNLQGIKRMFSLLPCWEFKGGLDEECRNCPAYYEAEGPCWSIRHVGEKCQAVDCRECPVYRMQLNCQKLKEVIFGHRRPTEPLPREQDNGNKYSLD
;
A
#
# COMPACT_ATOMS: atom_id res chain seq x y z
N MET A 1 -23.28 -25.76 -6.19
CA MET A 1 -21.87 -25.40 -6.39
C MET A 1 -21.69 -24.05 -5.74
N GLU A 2 -21.17 -24.02 -4.51
CA GLU A 2 -20.89 -22.76 -3.82
C GLU A 2 -19.77 -22.04 -4.58
N LYS A 3 -20.04 -20.83 -5.06
CA LYS A 3 -19.06 -20.05 -5.79
C LYS A 3 -18.07 -19.50 -4.75
N GLU A 4 -16.80 -19.87 -4.88
CA GLU A 4 -15.74 -19.33 -4.04
C GLU A 4 -15.72 -17.80 -4.21
N ILE A 5 -15.83 -17.06 -3.10
CA ILE A 5 -15.92 -15.60 -3.13
C ILE A 5 -14.49 -15.06 -3.27
N ASP A 6 -14.19 -14.42 -4.39
CA ASP A 6 -12.94 -13.65 -4.53
C ASP A 6 -13.02 -12.40 -3.63
N ILE A 7 -12.15 -12.36 -2.63
CA ILE A 7 -12.10 -11.27 -1.66
C ILE A 7 -11.64 -9.93 -2.26
N HIS A 8 -11.07 -9.95 -3.48
CA HIS A 8 -10.60 -8.77 -4.20
C HIS A 8 -11.62 -8.23 -5.21
N GLU A 9 -12.71 -8.96 -5.47
CA GLU A 9 -13.77 -8.52 -6.37
C GLU A 9 -14.54 -7.33 -5.78
N PRO A 10 -14.57 -6.15 -6.45
CA PRO A 10 -15.18 -4.96 -5.91
C PRO A 10 -16.69 -4.93 -6.13
N ILE A 11 -17.44 -5.64 -5.29
CA ILE A 11 -18.91 -5.78 -5.40
C ILE A 11 -19.70 -4.97 -4.36
N LEU A 12 -19.04 -4.31 -3.41
CA LEU A 12 -19.68 -3.60 -2.31
C LEU A 12 -19.74 -2.09 -2.56
N THR A 13 -20.91 -1.49 -2.33
CA THR A 13 -21.06 -0.02 -2.40
C THR A 13 -20.54 0.65 -1.12
N ILE A 14 -20.18 1.93 -1.19
CA ILE A 14 -19.73 2.70 -0.02
C ILE A 14 -20.72 2.66 1.16
N GLY A 15 -22.03 2.67 0.87
CA GLY A 15 -23.07 2.58 1.90
C GLY A 15 -23.12 1.20 2.57
N THR A 16 -22.83 0.14 1.81
CA THR A 16 -22.74 -1.22 2.35
C THR A 16 -21.51 -1.35 3.26
N VAL A 17 -20.35 -0.85 2.80
CA VAL A 17 -19.11 -0.82 3.59
C VAL A 17 -19.29 -0.04 4.88
N ALA A 18 -19.90 1.15 4.81
CA ALA A 18 -20.18 1.98 5.99
C ALA A 18 -21.04 1.25 7.03
N LYS A 19 -22.10 0.54 6.58
CA LYS A 19 -22.94 -0.30 7.45
C LYS A 19 -22.17 -1.47 8.05
N MET A 20 -21.37 -2.19 7.27
CA MET A 20 -20.57 -3.33 7.75
C MET A 20 -19.53 -2.92 8.80
N LEU A 21 -19.03 -1.70 8.69
CA LEU A 21 -18.03 -1.15 9.59
C LEU A 21 -18.63 -0.32 10.73
N ASP A 22 -19.95 -0.13 10.76
CA ASP A 22 -20.66 0.70 11.73
C ASP A 22 -20.05 2.13 11.85
N ILE A 23 -19.90 2.79 10.70
CA ILE A 23 -19.39 4.17 10.59
C ILE A 23 -20.20 4.97 9.56
N ALA A 24 -20.08 6.29 9.61
CA ALA A 24 -20.70 7.15 8.60
C ALA A 24 -20.02 6.97 7.22
N VAL A 25 -20.82 7.11 6.15
CA VAL A 25 -20.30 7.14 4.76
C VAL A 25 -19.21 8.20 4.59
N GLN A 26 -19.35 9.34 5.26
CA GLN A 26 -18.36 10.42 5.22
C GLN A 26 -17.03 9.98 5.83
N THR A 27 -17.03 9.11 6.84
CA THR A 27 -15.81 8.55 7.43
C THR A 27 -15.09 7.62 6.45
N VAL A 28 -15.82 6.81 5.68
CA VAL A 28 -15.22 5.99 4.60
C VAL A 28 -14.57 6.88 3.54
N ARG A 29 -15.24 7.97 3.15
CA ARG A 29 -14.69 8.96 2.21
C ARG A 29 -13.43 9.64 2.75
N LEU A 30 -13.42 9.98 4.04
CA LEU A 30 -12.24 10.53 4.68
C LEU A 30 -11.06 9.54 4.62
N TYR A 31 -11.28 8.26 4.91
CA TYR A 31 -10.23 7.25 4.83
C TYR A 31 -9.72 7.04 3.39
N GLU A 32 -10.60 7.10 2.38
CA GLU A 32 -10.20 7.11 0.96
C GLU A 32 -9.36 8.36 0.63
N GLN A 33 -9.81 9.55 1.02
CA GLN A 33 -9.11 10.82 0.77
C GLN A 33 -7.72 10.85 1.39
N GLU A 34 -7.57 10.24 2.57
CA GLU A 34 -6.28 10.09 3.25
C GLU A 34 -5.39 8.99 2.66
N GLY A 35 -5.82 8.31 1.59
CA GLY A 35 -5.04 7.27 0.92
C GLY A 35 -4.97 5.95 1.68
N LEU A 36 -5.82 5.73 2.68
CA LEU A 36 -5.84 4.49 3.49
C LEU A 36 -6.50 3.32 2.74
N VAL A 37 -7.30 3.62 1.72
CA VAL A 37 -7.96 2.63 0.87
C VAL A 37 -8.07 3.16 -0.56
N LEU A 38 -8.03 2.27 -1.54
CA LEU A 38 -8.30 2.58 -2.94
C LEU A 38 -9.60 1.89 -3.34
N PRO A 39 -10.70 2.61 -3.64
CA PRO A 39 -11.89 1.99 -4.23
C PRO A 39 -11.70 1.75 -5.73
N TYR A 40 -12.40 0.74 -6.26
CA TYR A 40 -12.63 0.64 -7.70
C TYR A 40 -13.66 1.69 -8.09
N ARG A 41 -13.53 2.27 -9.27
CA ARG A 41 -14.55 3.16 -9.84
C ARG A 41 -15.11 2.52 -11.09
N THR A 42 -16.44 2.35 -11.12
CA THR A 42 -17.15 1.93 -12.32
C THR A 42 -17.02 2.98 -13.42
N GLU A 43 -17.40 2.62 -14.65
CA GLU A 43 -17.50 3.58 -15.77
C GLU A 43 -18.39 4.79 -15.43
N SER A 44 -19.45 4.57 -14.66
CA SER A 44 -20.34 5.62 -14.13
C SER A 44 -19.77 6.40 -12.94
N GLY A 45 -18.51 6.16 -12.56
CA GLY A 45 -17.80 6.84 -11.47
C GLY A 45 -18.19 6.40 -10.05
N ARG A 46 -19.00 5.34 -9.90
CA ARG A 46 -19.43 4.83 -8.60
C ARG A 46 -18.29 4.07 -7.92
N ARG A 47 -18.08 4.34 -6.63
CA ARG A 47 -17.10 3.64 -5.80
C ARG A 47 -17.59 2.26 -5.42
N MET A 48 -16.77 1.27 -5.71
CA MET A 48 -16.96 -0.11 -5.33
C MET A 48 -15.76 -0.60 -4.52
N PHE A 49 -16.03 -1.44 -3.54
CA PHE A 49 -15.05 -1.98 -2.60
C PHE A 49 -15.18 -3.50 -2.61
N SER A 50 -14.06 -4.17 -2.39
CA SER A 50 -13.99 -5.61 -2.17
C SER A 50 -13.95 -5.92 -0.67
N MET A 51 -14.00 -7.20 -0.31
CA MET A 51 -13.83 -7.61 1.08
C MET A 51 -12.45 -7.27 1.63
N HIS A 52 -11.41 -7.29 0.78
CA HIS A 52 -10.06 -6.86 1.16
C HIS A 52 -10.03 -5.40 1.63
N GLU A 53 -10.73 -4.50 0.92
CA GLU A 53 -10.85 -3.10 1.36
C GLU A 53 -11.62 -2.97 2.68
N VAL A 54 -12.66 -3.79 2.89
CA VAL A 54 -13.44 -3.79 4.14
C VAL A 54 -12.55 -4.21 5.31
N GLU A 55 -11.75 -5.27 5.18
CA GLU A 55 -10.83 -5.71 6.25
C GLU A 55 -9.80 -4.63 6.58
N ARG A 56 -9.25 -3.97 5.55
CA ARG A 56 -8.31 -2.87 5.76
C ARG A 56 -8.96 -1.72 6.53
N LEU A 57 -10.15 -1.29 6.11
CA LEU A 57 -10.88 -0.20 6.77
C LEU A 57 -11.30 -0.57 8.20
N ARG A 58 -11.64 -1.84 8.45
CA ARG A 58 -11.88 -2.35 9.80
C ARG A 58 -10.63 -2.19 10.66
N CYS A 59 -9.45 -2.51 10.12
CA CYS A 59 -8.22 -2.32 10.85
C CYS A 59 -7.89 -0.84 11.10
N VAL A 60 -8.09 0.02 10.10
CA VAL A 60 -7.96 1.48 10.27
C VAL A 60 -8.86 1.98 11.40
N ARG A 61 -10.14 1.60 11.40
CA ARG A 61 -11.09 1.96 12.48
C ARG A 61 -10.58 1.49 13.84
N LYS A 62 -10.10 0.25 13.94
CA LYS A 62 -9.57 -0.33 15.18
C LYS A 62 -8.35 0.44 15.70
N MET A 63 -7.41 0.76 14.82
CA MET A 63 -6.23 1.58 15.17
C MET A 63 -6.61 2.95 15.73
N ILE A 64 -7.66 3.57 15.19
CA ILE A 64 -8.16 4.86 15.68
C ILE A 64 -8.88 4.71 17.01
N THR A 65 -9.84 3.80 17.08
CA THR A 65 -10.80 3.71 18.20
C THR A 65 -10.25 2.97 19.43
N GLU A 66 -9.44 1.93 19.22
CA GLU A 66 -8.91 1.10 20.31
C GLU A 66 -7.45 1.44 20.64
N ASN A 67 -6.64 1.86 19.66
CA ASN A 67 -5.23 2.16 19.88
C ASN A 67 -4.90 3.65 19.95
N GLY A 68 -5.88 4.54 19.77
CA GLY A 68 -5.70 5.99 19.88
C GLY A 68 -4.82 6.61 18.80
N LEU A 69 -4.63 5.93 17.67
CA LEU A 69 -3.84 6.46 16.57
C LEU A 69 -4.65 7.47 15.75
N ASN A 70 -3.97 8.52 15.29
CA ASN A 70 -4.55 9.46 14.33
C ASN A 70 -4.29 8.99 12.88
N LEU A 71 -4.97 9.62 11.92
CA LEU A 71 -4.88 9.28 10.50
C LEU A 71 -3.44 9.41 9.97
N GLN A 72 -2.72 10.46 10.37
CA GLN A 72 -1.33 10.68 9.94
C GLN A 72 -0.39 9.58 10.42
N GLY A 73 -0.54 9.12 11.66
CA GLY A 73 0.19 7.98 12.20
C GLY A 73 -0.09 6.70 11.41
N ILE A 74 -1.34 6.46 11.02
CA ILE A 74 -1.72 5.30 10.21
C ILE A 74 -1.13 5.38 8.80
N LYS A 75 -1.18 6.54 8.15
CA LYS A 75 -0.51 6.77 6.86
C LYS A 75 0.98 6.50 6.95
N ARG A 76 1.62 6.98 8.02
CA ARG A 76 3.05 6.74 8.26
C ARG A 76 3.35 5.27 8.46
N MET A 77 2.51 4.52 9.17
CA MET A 77 2.67 3.07 9.26
C MET A 77 2.53 2.38 7.89
N PHE A 78 1.56 2.80 7.08
CA PHE A 78 1.38 2.24 5.73
C PHE A 78 2.51 2.63 4.76
N SER A 79 3.27 3.68 5.04
CA SER A 79 4.50 3.98 4.29
C SER A 79 5.61 2.94 4.49
N LEU A 80 5.51 2.11 5.55
CA LEU A 80 6.51 1.09 5.87
C LEU A 80 6.29 -0.23 5.12
N LEU A 81 5.27 -0.30 4.24
CA LEU A 81 4.96 -1.52 3.52
C LEU A 81 6.09 -1.87 2.54
N PRO A 82 6.55 -3.14 2.49
CA PRO A 82 7.81 -3.52 1.89
C PRO A 82 7.71 -3.74 0.38
N CYS A 83 7.50 -2.68 -0.39
CA CYS A 83 7.37 -2.80 -1.84
C CYS A 83 8.57 -3.45 -2.51
N TRP A 84 9.77 -3.26 -1.95
CA TRP A 84 11.02 -3.87 -2.42
C TRP A 84 11.02 -5.39 -2.37
N GLU A 85 10.28 -6.02 -1.44
CA GLU A 85 10.23 -7.49 -1.39
C GLU A 85 9.37 -8.06 -2.51
N PHE A 86 8.29 -7.36 -2.87
CA PHE A 86 7.33 -7.85 -3.86
C PHE A 86 7.63 -7.43 -5.30
N LYS A 87 8.46 -6.39 -5.49
CA LYS A 87 8.67 -5.73 -6.79
C LYS A 87 10.09 -5.86 -7.33
N GLY A 88 10.84 -6.87 -6.87
CA GLY A 88 12.15 -7.20 -7.45
C GLY A 88 13.35 -6.55 -6.77
N GLY A 89 13.32 -6.40 -5.44
CA GLY A 89 14.47 -6.05 -4.62
C GLY A 89 14.68 -4.56 -4.34
N LEU A 90 15.66 -4.27 -3.47
CA LEU A 90 16.11 -2.91 -3.11
C LEU A 90 17.18 -2.38 -4.08
N ASP A 91 16.77 -2.10 -5.31
CA ASP A 91 17.65 -1.51 -6.32
C ASP A 91 17.56 0.03 -6.36
N GLU A 92 18.24 0.63 -7.34
CA GLU A 92 18.30 2.07 -7.52
C GLU A 92 16.91 2.69 -7.81
N GLU A 93 16.09 2.03 -8.64
CA GLU A 93 14.72 2.47 -8.91
C GLU A 93 13.89 2.54 -7.62
N CYS A 94 14.00 1.52 -6.75
CA CYS A 94 13.35 1.54 -5.44
C CYS A 94 13.86 2.69 -4.56
N ARG A 95 15.17 2.93 -4.53
CA ARG A 95 15.80 3.99 -3.71
C ARG A 95 15.37 5.40 -4.15
N ASN A 96 15.10 5.58 -5.44
CA ASN A 96 14.66 6.84 -6.02
C ASN A 96 13.12 7.01 -6.00
N CYS A 97 12.38 6.05 -5.46
CA CYS A 97 10.92 6.13 -5.35
C CYS A 97 10.49 7.05 -4.18
N PRO A 98 9.64 8.08 -4.39
CA PRO A 98 9.19 8.97 -3.31
C PRO A 98 8.51 8.25 -2.14
N ALA A 99 7.76 7.18 -2.44
CA ALA A 99 7.14 6.36 -1.41
C ALA A 99 8.17 5.69 -0.49
N TYR A 100 9.38 5.46 -0.98
CA TYR A 100 10.46 4.85 -0.22
C TYR A 100 11.26 5.86 0.60
N TYR A 101 11.61 7.03 0.06
CA TYR A 101 12.46 7.99 0.77
C TYR A 101 11.70 9.08 1.56
N GLU A 102 10.52 9.53 1.12
CA GLU A 102 9.72 10.56 1.83
C GLU A 102 8.84 9.92 2.89
N ALA A 103 8.26 8.77 2.54
CA ALA A 103 7.52 7.88 3.43
C ALA A 103 6.39 8.60 4.22
N GLU A 104 5.68 9.54 3.59
CA GLU A 104 4.55 10.26 4.20
C GLU A 104 3.22 9.47 4.17
N GLY A 105 3.15 8.44 3.33
CA GLY A 105 1.97 7.62 3.12
C GLY A 105 2.30 6.34 2.34
N PRO A 106 1.31 5.47 2.11
CA PRO A 106 1.51 4.29 1.29
C PRO A 106 1.88 4.64 -0.15
N CYS A 107 2.57 3.72 -0.85
CA CYS A 107 3.01 3.99 -2.21
C CYS A 107 1.86 4.29 -3.19
N TRP A 108 0.67 3.74 -2.95
CA TRP A 108 -0.50 3.97 -3.81
C TRP A 108 -1.18 5.33 -3.62
N SER A 109 -0.70 6.17 -2.69
CA SER A 109 -1.17 7.55 -2.55
C SER A 109 -0.30 8.57 -3.28
N ILE A 110 0.71 8.14 -4.03
CA ILE A 110 1.60 9.02 -4.80
C ILE A 110 1.53 8.70 -6.30
N ARG A 111 2.05 9.62 -7.11
CA ARG A 111 2.33 9.32 -8.52
C ARG A 111 3.60 8.45 -8.60
N HIS A 112 3.45 7.23 -9.10
CA HIS A 112 4.60 6.33 -9.27
C HIS A 112 5.60 6.85 -10.30
N VAL A 113 6.87 6.61 -10.00
CA VAL A 113 8.02 6.80 -10.89
C VAL A 113 8.65 5.44 -11.16
N GLY A 114 9.30 5.29 -12.32
CA GLY A 114 9.97 4.05 -12.71
C GLY A 114 9.06 2.99 -13.34
N GLU A 115 9.66 2.06 -14.06
CA GLU A 115 8.95 1.07 -14.89
C GLU A 115 8.19 0.03 -14.04
N LYS A 116 8.66 -0.29 -12.83
CA LYS A 116 8.07 -1.35 -12.00
C LYS A 116 6.66 -1.05 -11.52
N CYS A 117 6.35 0.24 -11.28
CA CYS A 117 5.11 0.66 -10.64
C CYS A 117 4.26 1.58 -11.52
N GLN A 118 4.84 2.29 -12.49
CA GLN A 118 4.11 3.29 -13.28
C GLN A 118 3.00 2.70 -14.16
N ALA A 119 3.16 1.46 -14.64
CA ALA A 119 2.20 0.79 -15.53
C ALA A 119 1.21 -0.12 -14.80
N VAL A 120 1.24 -0.18 -13.47
CA VAL A 120 0.49 -1.16 -12.68
C VAL A 120 -0.69 -0.49 -11.99
N ASP A 121 -1.89 -1.07 -12.13
CA ASP A 121 -3.01 -0.73 -11.25
C ASP A 121 -2.66 -1.14 -9.81
N CYS A 122 -2.61 -0.17 -8.90
CA CYS A 122 -2.32 -0.42 -7.49
C CYS A 122 -3.26 -1.46 -6.86
N ARG A 123 -4.50 -1.61 -7.34
CA ARG A 123 -5.44 -2.65 -6.84
C ARG A 123 -4.97 -4.06 -7.17
N GLU A 124 -4.18 -4.21 -8.22
CA GLU A 124 -3.58 -5.47 -8.66
C GLU A 124 -2.16 -5.66 -8.09
N CYS A 125 -1.60 -4.63 -7.46
CA CYS A 125 -0.25 -4.67 -6.90
C CYS A 125 -0.17 -5.57 -5.65
N PRO A 126 0.81 -6.49 -5.55
CA PRO A 126 0.98 -7.35 -4.38
C PRO A 126 1.11 -6.57 -3.06
N VAL A 127 1.72 -5.38 -3.10
CA VAL A 127 1.88 -4.50 -1.92
C VAL A 127 0.52 -4.07 -1.37
N TYR A 128 -0.41 -3.71 -2.26
CA TYR A 128 -1.75 -3.34 -1.86
C TYR A 128 -2.57 -4.59 -1.49
N ARG A 129 -2.50 -5.65 -2.30
CA ARG A 129 -3.25 -6.89 -2.09
C ARG A 129 -2.83 -7.66 -0.84
N MET A 130 -1.67 -7.36 -0.29
CA MET A 130 -1.26 -7.88 1.01
C MET A 130 -2.38 -7.66 2.05
N GLN A 131 -2.74 -8.74 2.74
CA GLN A 131 -3.81 -8.71 3.73
C GLN A 131 -3.36 -7.94 4.98
N LEU A 132 -3.69 -6.66 5.01
CA LEU A 132 -3.53 -5.80 6.16
C LEU A 132 -4.78 -5.87 7.03
N ASN A 133 -4.79 -6.81 7.95
CA ASN A 133 -5.67 -6.75 9.11
C ASN A 133 -4.84 -6.47 10.37
N CYS A 134 -5.51 -6.13 11.45
CA CYS A 134 -4.82 -5.68 12.66
C CYS A 134 -4.03 -6.78 13.39
N GLN A 135 -4.22 -8.06 13.03
CA GLN A 135 -3.42 -9.17 13.57
C GLN A 135 -2.07 -9.24 12.85
N LYS A 136 -2.07 -9.13 11.52
CA LYS A 136 -0.87 -9.27 10.68
C LYS A 136 -0.03 -8.00 10.58
N LEU A 137 -0.55 -6.84 10.94
CA LEU A 137 0.16 -5.56 10.77
C LEU A 137 1.54 -5.53 11.45
N LYS A 138 1.66 -6.06 12.67
CA LYS A 138 2.96 -6.15 13.36
C LYS A 138 3.94 -7.05 12.63
N GLU A 139 3.47 -8.21 12.17
CA GLU A 139 4.30 -9.15 11.39
C GLU A 139 4.81 -8.49 10.11
N VAL A 140 3.96 -7.73 9.43
CA VAL A 140 4.34 -7.00 8.22
C VAL A 140 5.40 -5.95 8.53
N ILE A 141 5.16 -5.08 9.51
CA ILE A 141 6.07 -3.97 9.83
C ILE A 141 7.43 -4.48 10.34
N PHE A 142 7.45 -5.52 11.16
CA PHE A 142 8.67 -6.00 11.82
C PHE A 142 9.35 -7.18 11.12
N GLY A 143 8.61 -7.95 10.31
CA GLY A 143 9.09 -9.11 9.57
C GLY A 143 9.81 -8.74 8.27
N HIS A 144 9.44 -7.62 7.66
CA HIS A 144 9.97 -7.15 6.38
C HIS A 144 10.95 -6.00 6.57
N ARG A 145 11.94 -6.20 7.47
CA ARG A 145 12.89 -5.15 7.82
C ARG A 145 13.71 -4.75 6.60
N ARG A 146 13.73 -3.44 6.32
CA ARG A 146 14.60 -2.81 5.33
C ARG A 146 16.05 -3.30 5.51
N PRO A 147 16.67 -3.90 4.48
CA PRO A 147 18.11 -4.14 4.48
C PRO A 147 18.90 -2.87 4.82
N THR A 148 19.68 -2.92 5.89
CA THR A 148 20.53 -1.82 6.35
C THR A 148 21.85 -1.74 5.61
N GLU A 149 22.17 -2.74 4.77
CA GLU A 149 23.41 -2.77 4.01
C GLU A 149 23.34 -1.85 2.77
N PRO A 150 24.36 -0.99 2.56
CA PRO A 150 24.50 -0.26 1.30
C PRO A 150 24.67 -1.24 0.14
N LEU A 151 24.23 -0.87 -1.07
CA LEU A 151 24.48 -1.67 -2.28
C LEU A 151 25.98 -2.00 -2.36
N PRO A 152 26.36 -3.21 -2.80
CA PRO A 152 27.74 -3.46 -3.20
C PRO A 152 28.12 -2.35 -4.17
N ARG A 153 29.20 -1.61 -3.86
CA ARG A 153 29.76 -0.68 -4.85
C ARG A 153 30.01 -1.50 -6.09
N GLU A 154 29.40 -1.11 -7.21
CA GLU A 154 29.76 -1.68 -8.50
C GLU A 154 31.29 -1.69 -8.56
N GLN A 155 31.86 -2.86 -8.84
CA GLN A 155 33.28 -2.96 -9.08
C GLN A 155 33.55 -1.98 -10.21
N ASP A 156 34.31 -0.94 -9.87
CA ASP A 156 34.85 0.04 -10.79
C ASP A 156 35.57 -0.76 -11.88
N ASN A 157 34.87 -1.01 -12.98
CA ASN A 157 35.43 -1.68 -14.14
C ASN A 157 36.44 -0.71 -14.71
N GLY A 158 37.68 -0.86 -14.23
CA GLY A 158 38.80 0.04 -14.46
C GLY A 158 38.78 0.58 -15.87
N ASN A 159 38.37 1.84 -15.98
CA ASN A 159 38.44 2.56 -17.23
C ASN A 159 39.93 2.89 -17.46
N LYS A 160 40.56 2.05 -18.28
CA LYS A 160 41.86 2.31 -18.91
C LYS A 160 41.77 3.60 -19.72
N TYR A 161 42.21 4.70 -19.13
CA TYR A 161 42.82 5.78 -19.89
C TYR A 161 44.22 6.01 -19.37
N SER A 162 45.16 5.36 -20.04
CA SER A 162 46.58 5.74 -20.03
C SER A 162 46.68 7.17 -20.54
N LEU A 163 47.32 8.03 -19.75
CA LEU A 163 47.92 9.28 -20.23
C LEU A 163 49.41 8.98 -20.37
N ASP A 164 49.85 8.81 -21.62
CA ASP A 164 51.20 9.12 -22.07
C ASP A 164 51.13 10.41 -22.90
#